data_AF-A0A520G3J2-F1
#
_entry.id   AF-A0A520G3J2-F1
#
_cell.length_a   1.000
_cell.length_b   1.000
_cell.length_c   1.000
_cell.angle_alpha   90.00
_cell.angle_beta   90.00
_cell.angle_gamma   90.00
#
_symmetry.space_group_name_H-M   'P 1'
#
loop_
_entity.id
_entity.type
_entity.pdbx_description
1 polymer ?
#
loop_
_entity_poly.entity_id
_entity_poly.type
_entity_poly.pdbx_seq_one_letter_code
_entity_poly.pdbx_strand_id
1 'polypeptide(L)'
;VRINRAGNLFSGPELELKLDRFEGFFTTPSYRFLANGGNGRAERVDFLDDKHMVAHRVTYTTCERDDEATWKPAWVMTASRVDFDLDEEVGVASNAVIRFKEVPILAFPRFSFPLSDKRKSGLLPPTFNIGSIDGFTIKQPYYFNIAPNRDATFSPEIMAKRGLNLGGEYRYLDPRYSGVLRATYLPDDKLRNRDRWSYNLVHNALIDTGIDAIGDLNLSLNLNRVSDNDYWRDFPINNASVSQRLLPQDATLSWNKGYFSSAIRAVKYQTLQDISSPIVPPYDRLPQITAAYTRVDAPLLGLGNGFDWSIEGDYTRFHADSTLTGQPNADRAFTKLQIARPWLSSY
;
A
#
# COMPACT_ATOMS: atom_id res chain seq x y z
N VAL A 1 -22.99 38.17 -2.87
CA VAL A 1 -23.49 36.84 -3.27
C VAL A 1 -22.93 35.75 -2.35
N ARG A 2 -23.74 34.80 -1.90
CA ARG A 2 -23.31 33.60 -1.16
C ARG A 2 -23.93 32.36 -1.80
N ILE A 3 -23.11 31.33 -2.02
CA ILE A 3 -23.50 30.08 -2.69
C ILE A 3 -23.08 28.93 -1.79
N ASN A 4 -23.98 27.98 -1.58
CA ASN A 4 -23.67 26.70 -0.95
C ASN A 4 -23.99 25.58 -1.94
N ARG A 5 -22.99 24.78 -2.33
CA ARG A 5 -23.15 23.64 -3.22
C ARG A 5 -22.54 22.41 -2.57
N ALA A 6 -23.38 21.46 -2.19
CA ALA A 6 -22.97 20.21 -1.53
C ALA A 6 -22.06 20.45 -0.30
N GLY A 7 -22.31 21.53 0.46
CA GLY A 7 -21.50 21.90 1.63
C GLY A 7 -20.30 22.80 1.33
N ASN A 8 -19.92 22.96 0.07
CA ASN A 8 -18.89 23.93 -0.31
C ASN A 8 -19.48 25.34 -0.33
N LEU A 9 -18.82 26.25 0.39
CA LEU A 9 -19.27 27.64 0.56
C LEU A 9 -18.45 28.56 -0.32
N PHE A 10 -19.14 29.43 -1.08
CA PHE A 10 -18.53 30.48 -1.89
C PHE A 10 -19.18 31.82 -1.56
N SER A 11 -18.40 32.88 -1.44
CA SER A 11 -18.89 34.22 -1.11
C SER A 11 -18.06 35.30 -1.79
N GLY A 12 -18.72 36.29 -2.39
CA GLY A 12 -18.07 37.42 -3.04
C GLY A 12 -19.07 38.53 -3.40
N PRO A 13 -18.59 39.69 -3.84
CA PRO A 13 -19.43 40.86 -4.13
C PRO A 13 -20.43 40.63 -5.26
N GLU A 14 -20.00 40.09 -6.40
CA GLU A 14 -20.80 40.04 -7.63
C GLU A 14 -20.63 38.71 -8.37
N LEU A 15 -21.76 38.16 -8.81
CA LEU A 15 -21.85 36.98 -9.66
C LEU A 15 -22.83 37.31 -10.79
N GLU A 16 -22.38 37.19 -12.03
CA GLU A 16 -23.23 37.19 -13.22
C GLU A 16 -23.17 35.79 -13.84
N LEU A 17 -24.33 35.18 -14.12
CA LEU A 17 -24.40 33.86 -14.73
C LEU A 17 -25.61 33.78 -15.66
N LYS A 18 -25.37 33.45 -16.93
CA LYS A 18 -26.41 33.17 -17.92
C LYS A 18 -26.86 31.72 -17.76
N LEU A 19 -28.00 31.51 -17.11
CA LEU A 19 -28.46 30.18 -16.69
C LEU A 19 -28.62 29.18 -17.86
N ASP A 20 -29.00 29.64 -19.05
CA ASP A 20 -29.19 28.76 -20.21
C ASP A 20 -27.87 28.17 -20.75
N ARG A 21 -26.76 28.91 -20.59
CA ARG A 21 -25.43 28.53 -21.12
C ARG A 21 -24.40 28.23 -20.03
N PHE A 22 -24.74 28.50 -18.76
CA PHE A 22 -23.80 28.50 -17.63
C PHE A 22 -22.54 29.35 -17.87
N GLU A 23 -22.66 30.40 -18.67
CA GLU A 23 -21.59 31.35 -18.96
C GLU A 23 -21.67 32.55 -18.03
N GLY A 24 -20.55 32.99 -17.47
CA GLY A 24 -20.56 34.14 -16.57
C GLY A 24 -19.26 34.33 -15.80
N PHE A 25 -19.32 35.13 -14.73
CA PHE A 25 -18.17 35.39 -13.88
C PHE A 25 -18.53 35.64 -12.42
N PHE A 26 -17.59 35.34 -11.54
CA PHE A 26 -17.63 35.65 -10.11
C PHE A 26 -16.41 36.51 -9.76
N THR A 27 -16.62 37.75 -9.32
CA THR A 27 -15.52 38.64 -8.92
C THR A 27 -15.12 38.41 -7.45
N THR A 28 -13.82 38.33 -7.22
CA THR A 28 -13.18 38.19 -5.89
C THR A 28 -13.80 37.14 -4.94
N PRO A 29 -14.11 35.91 -5.40
CA PRO A 29 -14.74 34.93 -4.54
C PRO A 29 -13.77 34.42 -3.47
N SER A 30 -14.29 34.30 -2.25
CA SER A 30 -13.74 33.47 -1.19
C SER A 30 -14.46 32.13 -1.16
N TYR A 31 -13.75 31.06 -0.82
CA TYR A 31 -14.31 29.72 -0.79
C TYR A 31 -13.83 28.89 0.39
N ARG A 32 -14.65 27.92 0.81
CA ARG A 32 -14.33 26.90 1.81
C ARG A 32 -14.95 25.57 1.38
N PHE A 33 -14.12 24.54 1.28
CA PHE A 33 -14.53 23.18 0.95
C PHE A 33 -14.85 22.39 2.21
N LEU A 34 -15.92 21.61 2.15
CA LEU A 34 -16.36 20.79 3.28
C LEU A 34 -15.45 19.58 3.49
N ALA A 35 -15.08 18.89 2.40
CA ALA A 35 -14.43 17.57 2.45
C ALA A 35 -13.08 17.57 3.17
N ASN A 36 -12.29 18.64 3.02
CA ASN A 36 -10.92 18.73 3.55
C ASN A 36 -10.64 20.03 4.32
N GLY A 37 -11.66 20.86 4.56
CA GLY A 37 -11.52 22.17 5.21
C GLY A 37 -10.71 23.20 4.40
N GLY A 38 -10.32 22.87 3.16
CA GLY A 38 -9.53 23.73 2.29
C GLY A 38 -10.25 25.03 2.00
N ASN A 39 -9.55 26.14 2.08
CA ASN A 39 -10.12 27.47 1.92
C ASN A 39 -9.17 28.41 1.19
N GLY A 40 -9.73 29.49 0.65
CA GLY A 40 -8.97 30.33 -0.25
C GLY A 40 -9.76 31.49 -0.84
N ARG A 41 -9.11 32.19 -1.78
CA ARG A 41 -9.67 33.30 -2.56
C ARG A 41 -9.15 33.26 -3.99
N ALA A 42 -9.94 33.74 -4.93
CA ALA A 42 -9.52 34.05 -6.29
C ALA A 42 -9.81 35.53 -6.59
N GLU A 43 -9.13 36.13 -7.57
CA GLU A 43 -9.49 37.48 -8.02
C GLU A 43 -10.71 37.45 -8.95
N ARG A 44 -10.83 36.40 -9.76
CA ARG A 44 -11.95 36.21 -10.69
C ARG A 44 -12.10 34.73 -11.02
N VAL A 45 -13.35 34.28 -11.15
CA VAL A 45 -13.68 32.97 -11.72
C VAL A 45 -14.56 33.21 -12.94
N ASP A 46 -14.17 32.69 -14.09
CA ASP A 46 -14.97 32.68 -15.31
C ASP A 46 -15.62 31.30 -15.49
N PHE A 47 -16.94 31.27 -15.66
CA PHE A 47 -17.68 30.07 -16.04
C PHE A 47 -17.79 30.05 -17.56
N LEU A 48 -17.17 29.06 -18.20
CA LEU A 48 -17.15 28.92 -19.65
C LEU A 48 -18.38 28.16 -20.14
N ASP A 49 -18.80 27.15 -19.38
CA ASP A 49 -20.02 26.37 -19.55
C ASP A 49 -20.37 25.65 -18.22
N ASP A 50 -21.27 24.68 -18.24
CA ASP A 50 -21.71 23.93 -17.06
C ASP A 50 -20.62 23.01 -16.46
N LYS A 51 -19.51 22.80 -17.18
CA LYS A 51 -18.46 21.84 -16.84
C LYS A 51 -17.05 22.43 -16.79
N HIS A 52 -16.81 23.55 -17.45
CA HIS A 52 -15.50 24.19 -17.52
C HIS A 52 -15.52 25.56 -16.84
N MET A 53 -14.54 25.78 -15.97
CA MET A 53 -14.36 27.08 -15.29
C MET A 53 -12.88 27.41 -15.14
N VAL A 54 -12.58 28.71 -15.10
CA VAL A 54 -11.21 29.22 -15.00
C VAL A 54 -11.13 30.20 -13.84
N ALA A 55 -10.27 29.94 -12.87
CA ALA A 55 -10.00 30.85 -11.77
C ALA A 55 -8.65 31.55 -11.94
N HIS A 56 -8.62 32.86 -11.72
CA HIS A 56 -7.42 33.69 -11.85
C HIS A 56 -6.92 34.16 -10.48
N ARG A 57 -5.60 34.13 -10.28
CA ARG A 57 -4.91 34.48 -9.02
C ARG A 57 -5.54 33.80 -7.80
N VAL A 58 -5.43 32.48 -7.77
CA VAL A 58 -6.03 31.65 -6.73
C VAL A 58 -5.07 31.51 -5.56
N THR A 59 -5.60 31.53 -4.34
CA THR A 59 -4.90 31.18 -3.10
C THR A 59 -5.60 29.99 -2.45
N TYR A 60 -4.85 29.05 -1.90
CA TYR A 60 -5.40 27.84 -1.26
C TYR A 60 -4.58 27.45 -0.02
N THR A 61 -5.26 27.08 1.06
CA THR A 61 -4.66 26.51 2.28
C THR A 61 -5.66 25.59 2.98
N THR A 62 -5.16 24.59 3.72
CA THR A 62 -5.96 23.78 4.65
C THR A 62 -5.80 24.24 6.10
N CYS A 63 -4.99 25.27 6.36
CA CYS A 63 -4.97 25.89 7.68
C CYS A 63 -6.37 26.41 7.98
N GLU A 64 -6.89 26.06 9.16
CA GLU A 64 -8.14 26.62 9.62
C GLU A 64 -7.98 28.12 9.79
N ARG A 65 -8.98 28.86 9.32
CA ARG A 65 -9.06 30.30 9.49
C ARG A 65 -9.50 30.57 10.92
N ASP A 66 -8.62 31.17 11.71
CA ASP A 66 -9.04 31.72 13.00
C ASP A 66 -9.74 33.07 12.80
N ASP A 67 -10.45 33.51 13.84
CA ASP A 67 -11.18 34.77 13.85
C ASP A 67 -10.26 35.97 14.11
N GLU A 68 -8.94 35.79 14.08
CA GLU A 68 -8.00 36.88 14.31
C GLU A 68 -7.87 37.77 13.06
N ALA A 69 -7.91 39.09 13.28
CA ALA A 69 -7.61 40.07 12.22
C ALA A 69 -6.22 39.87 11.59
N THR A 70 -5.35 39.12 12.27
CA THR A 70 -3.96 38.83 11.93
C THR A 70 -3.72 37.43 11.37
N TRP A 71 -4.78 36.67 11.04
CA TRP A 71 -4.62 35.28 10.56
C TRP A 71 -3.61 35.17 9.41
N LYS A 72 -2.55 34.41 9.66
CA LYS A 72 -1.53 34.06 8.67
C LYS A 72 -1.41 32.54 8.61
N PRO A 73 -1.91 31.89 7.55
CA PRO A 73 -1.79 30.44 7.44
C PRO A 73 -0.30 30.05 7.42
N ALA A 74 0.04 28.95 8.09
CA ALA A 74 1.42 28.46 8.13
C ALA A 74 1.94 28.16 6.72
N TRP A 75 1.06 27.74 5.81
CA TRP A 75 1.37 27.56 4.41
C TRP A 75 0.23 28.07 3.51
N VAL A 76 0.59 28.55 2.33
CA VAL A 76 -0.37 28.96 1.30
C VAL A 76 0.18 28.61 -0.08
N MET A 77 -0.68 28.06 -0.93
CA MET A 77 -0.40 27.92 -2.35
C MET A 77 -1.02 29.10 -3.10
N THR A 78 -0.27 29.71 -4.02
CA THR A 78 -0.80 30.70 -4.96
C THR A 78 -0.66 30.19 -6.39
N ALA A 79 -1.65 30.37 -7.25
CA ALA A 79 -1.57 30.02 -8.67
C ALA A 79 -2.08 31.18 -9.53
N SER A 80 -1.42 31.44 -10.67
CA SER A 80 -1.83 32.52 -11.59
C SER A 80 -3.15 32.22 -12.29
N ARG A 81 -3.38 30.95 -12.63
CA ARG A 81 -4.56 30.44 -13.32
C ARG A 81 -4.82 29.01 -12.87
N VAL A 82 -6.09 28.65 -12.68
CA VAL A 82 -6.53 27.28 -12.44
C VAL A 82 -7.68 26.98 -13.38
N ASP A 83 -7.46 26.05 -14.30
CA ASP A 83 -8.48 25.52 -15.21
C ASP A 83 -9.12 24.30 -14.54
N PHE A 84 -10.44 24.28 -14.45
CA PHE A 84 -11.21 23.17 -13.91
C PHE A 84 -12.05 22.55 -15.02
N ASP A 85 -11.94 21.24 -15.17
CA ASP A 85 -12.71 20.41 -16.08
C ASP A 85 -13.49 19.39 -15.24
N LEU A 86 -14.81 19.56 -15.16
CA LEU A 86 -15.69 18.68 -14.40
C LEU A 86 -16.04 17.40 -15.15
N ASP A 87 -15.84 17.33 -16.47
CA ASP A 87 -16.02 16.11 -17.25
C ASP A 87 -14.85 15.14 -17.04
N GLU A 88 -13.62 15.66 -17.10
CA GLU A 88 -12.42 14.90 -16.77
C GLU A 88 -12.20 14.77 -15.24
N GLU A 89 -12.91 15.56 -14.44
CA GLU A 89 -12.72 15.71 -12.99
C GLU A 89 -11.29 16.12 -12.62
N VAL A 90 -10.73 17.06 -13.39
CA VAL A 90 -9.33 17.52 -13.29
C VAL A 90 -9.25 19.03 -13.13
N GLY A 91 -8.44 19.46 -12.16
CA GLY A 91 -7.94 20.83 -12.07
C GLY A 91 -6.50 20.93 -12.58
N VAL A 92 -6.17 21.99 -13.31
CA VAL A 92 -4.82 22.30 -13.77
C VAL A 92 -4.43 23.70 -13.31
N ALA A 93 -3.46 23.80 -12.42
CA ALA A 93 -2.94 25.06 -11.92
C ALA A 93 -1.64 25.44 -12.64
N SER A 94 -1.54 26.71 -13.05
CA SER A 94 -0.40 27.28 -13.76
C SER A 94 0.34 28.31 -12.90
N ASN A 95 1.67 28.25 -12.94
CA ASN A 95 2.59 29.05 -12.12
C ASN A 95 2.24 29.00 -10.63
N ALA A 96 2.07 27.78 -10.12
CA ALA A 96 1.74 27.58 -8.72
C ALA A 96 2.99 27.70 -7.85
N VAL A 97 2.87 28.38 -6.71
CA VAL A 97 3.95 28.55 -5.73
C VAL A 97 3.41 28.24 -4.36
N ILE A 98 4.01 27.26 -3.69
CA ILE A 98 3.74 26.95 -2.28
C ILE A 98 4.71 27.76 -1.43
N ARG A 99 4.15 28.52 -0.48
CA ARG A 99 4.90 29.26 0.53
C ARG A 99 4.66 28.67 1.91
N PHE A 100 5.70 28.50 2.69
CA PHE A 100 5.62 28.23 4.13
C PHE A 100 6.13 29.45 4.88
N LYS A 101 5.30 30.01 5.78
CA LYS A 101 5.59 31.26 6.50
C LYS A 101 6.12 32.36 5.57
N GLU A 102 5.42 32.57 4.45
CA GLU A 102 5.73 33.54 3.39
C GLU A 102 6.97 33.22 2.52
N VAL A 103 7.78 32.21 2.87
CA VAL A 103 8.95 31.77 2.09
C VAL A 103 8.51 30.79 1.00
N PRO A 104 8.82 31.03 -0.29
CA PRO A 104 8.53 30.08 -1.36
C PRO A 104 9.40 28.84 -1.23
N ILE A 105 8.77 27.67 -1.09
CA ILE A 105 9.46 26.38 -0.92
C ILE A 105 9.37 25.48 -2.15
N LEU A 106 8.29 25.59 -2.93
CA LEU A 106 8.08 24.79 -4.14
C LEU A 106 7.36 25.63 -5.20
N ALA A 107 7.81 25.54 -6.44
CA ALA A 107 7.18 26.20 -7.59
C ALA A 107 6.92 25.17 -8.69
N PHE A 108 5.72 25.23 -9.27
CA PHE A 108 5.27 24.35 -10.34
C PHE A 108 4.80 25.19 -11.53
N PRO A 109 5.43 25.08 -12.71
CA PRO A 109 4.98 25.83 -13.89
C PRO A 109 3.58 25.40 -14.31
N ARG A 110 3.29 24.10 -14.20
CA ARG A 110 1.97 23.50 -14.44
C ARG A 110 1.84 22.24 -13.61
N PHE A 111 0.78 22.11 -12.81
CA PHE A 111 0.47 20.86 -12.10
C PHE A 111 -1.03 20.56 -12.17
N SER A 112 -1.38 19.29 -12.24
CA SER A 112 -2.78 18.85 -12.26
C SER A 112 -3.15 18.12 -10.97
N PHE A 113 -4.39 18.26 -10.53
CA PHE A 113 -4.95 17.61 -9.34
C PHE A 113 -6.35 17.07 -9.63
N PRO A 114 -6.77 15.97 -8.97
CA PRO A 114 -8.13 15.45 -9.14
C PRO A 114 -9.14 16.36 -8.42
N LEU A 115 -10.34 16.52 -9.01
CA LEU A 115 -11.48 17.23 -8.41
C LEU A 115 -12.41 16.31 -7.62
N SER A 116 -12.16 15.00 -7.67
CA SER A 116 -12.91 13.95 -6.99
C SER A 116 -11.95 12.94 -6.33
N ASP A 117 -12.50 11.90 -5.73
CA ASP A 117 -11.72 10.78 -5.18
C ASP A 117 -11.17 9.84 -6.28
N LYS A 118 -11.38 10.14 -7.56
CA LYS A 118 -10.78 9.39 -8.66
C LYS A 118 -9.27 9.51 -8.60
N ARG A 119 -8.61 8.35 -8.60
CA ARG A 119 -7.15 8.25 -8.60
C ARG A 119 -6.60 8.82 -9.90
N LYS A 120 -5.53 9.61 -9.80
CA LYS A 120 -4.85 10.21 -10.95
C LYS A 120 -3.35 9.95 -10.89
N SER A 121 -2.75 9.60 -12.02
CA SER A 121 -1.31 9.47 -12.15
C SER A 121 -0.61 10.82 -11.96
N GLY A 122 0.54 10.83 -11.31
CA GLY A 122 1.28 12.07 -11.08
C GLY A 122 2.44 11.95 -10.11
N LEU A 123 3.19 13.04 -9.98
CA LEU A 123 4.26 13.16 -9.00
C LEU A 123 3.66 13.23 -7.59
N LEU A 124 4.16 12.38 -6.71
CA LEU A 124 3.89 12.49 -5.28
C LEU A 124 4.89 13.48 -4.65
N PRO A 125 4.59 14.05 -3.47
CA PRO A 125 5.53 14.89 -2.76
C PRO A 125 6.88 14.19 -2.57
N PRO A 126 8.02 14.85 -2.86
CA PRO A 126 9.31 14.27 -2.59
C PRO A 126 9.53 14.13 -1.09
N THR A 127 10.34 13.14 -0.71
CA THR A 127 10.82 13.00 0.66
C THR A 127 12.32 13.28 0.71
N PHE A 128 12.72 14.05 1.71
CA PHE A 128 14.12 14.38 1.99
C PHE A 128 14.50 13.78 3.34
N ASN A 129 15.67 13.17 3.42
CA ASN A 129 16.18 12.63 4.68
C ASN A 129 17.70 12.83 4.78
N ILE A 130 18.20 13.03 6.00
CA ILE A 130 19.63 13.17 6.31
C ILE A 130 19.98 12.13 7.36
N GLY A 131 20.78 11.15 6.96
CA GLY A 131 21.24 10.06 7.84
C GLY A 131 22.75 9.96 7.91
N SER A 132 23.25 9.33 8.98
CA SER A 132 24.68 9.02 9.14
C SER A 132 25.16 8.01 8.08
N ILE A 133 24.31 7.06 7.72
CA ILE A 133 24.60 5.96 6.79
C ILE A 133 24.52 6.45 5.33
N ASP A 134 23.38 6.98 4.89
CA ASP A 134 23.12 7.30 3.48
C ASP A 134 23.49 8.74 3.08
N GLY A 135 23.74 9.61 4.07
CA GLY A 135 23.94 11.04 3.87
C GLY A 135 22.62 11.76 3.59
N PHE A 136 22.69 12.83 2.80
CA PHE A 136 21.50 13.49 2.27
C PHE A 136 20.85 12.60 1.19
N THR A 137 19.53 12.48 1.26
CA THR A 137 18.73 11.66 0.36
C THR A 137 17.54 12.45 -0.17
N ILE A 138 17.21 12.25 -1.45
CA ILE A 138 16.02 12.79 -2.09
C ILE A 138 15.33 11.66 -2.85
N LYS A 139 14.05 11.44 -2.54
CA LYS A 139 13.20 10.45 -3.21
C LYS A 139 12.04 11.15 -3.87
N GLN A 140 11.81 10.88 -5.14
CA GLN A 140 10.77 11.50 -5.94
C GLN A 140 9.82 10.43 -6.51
N PRO A 141 8.73 10.07 -5.81
CA PRO A 141 7.82 9.07 -6.30
C PRO A 141 6.93 9.60 -7.44
N TYR A 142 6.62 8.73 -8.38
CA TYR A 142 5.61 8.92 -9.41
C TYR A 142 4.58 7.79 -9.32
N TYR A 143 3.32 8.16 -9.16
CA TYR A 143 2.19 7.26 -9.08
C TYR A 143 1.58 7.04 -10.46
N PHE A 144 1.33 5.77 -10.81
CA PHE A 144 0.65 5.33 -12.01
C PHE A 144 -0.69 4.72 -11.62
N ASN A 145 -1.79 5.41 -11.91
CA ASN A 145 -3.11 4.81 -11.93
C ASN A 145 -3.27 4.04 -13.25
N ILE A 146 -3.04 2.73 -13.24
CA ILE A 146 -3.04 1.89 -14.44
C ILE A 146 -4.48 1.48 -14.81
N ALA A 147 -5.24 0.99 -13.83
CA ALA A 147 -6.65 0.66 -13.95
C ALA A 147 -7.33 0.69 -12.57
N PRO A 148 -8.67 0.66 -12.46
CA PRO A 148 -9.36 0.72 -11.17
C PRO A 148 -8.92 -0.35 -10.15
N ASN A 149 -8.45 -1.50 -10.64
CA ASN A 149 -8.00 -2.65 -9.85
C ASN A 149 -6.47 -2.77 -9.70
N ARG A 150 -5.66 -1.88 -10.28
CA ARG A 150 -4.19 -1.99 -10.20
C ARG A 150 -3.48 -0.65 -10.36
N ASP A 151 -2.42 -0.48 -9.59
CA ASP A 151 -1.58 0.71 -9.65
C ASP A 151 -0.11 0.38 -9.43
N ALA A 152 0.74 1.33 -9.81
CA ALA A 152 2.17 1.25 -9.56
C ALA A 152 2.70 2.56 -9.00
N THR A 153 3.77 2.50 -8.21
CA THR A 153 4.55 3.67 -7.80
C THR A 153 6.01 3.40 -8.09
N PHE A 154 6.62 4.23 -8.93
CA PHE A 154 8.06 4.22 -9.16
C PHE A 154 8.70 5.32 -8.33
N SER A 155 9.73 4.99 -7.57
CA SER A 155 10.34 5.88 -6.58
C SER A 155 11.86 5.88 -6.72
N PRO A 156 12.42 6.64 -7.67
CA PRO A 156 13.84 6.93 -7.71
C PRO A 156 14.26 7.68 -6.44
N GLU A 157 15.39 7.29 -5.89
CA GLU A 157 15.97 7.83 -4.67
C GLU A 157 17.47 8.05 -4.86
N ILE A 158 17.91 9.30 -4.78
CA ILE A 158 19.33 9.64 -4.84
C ILE A 158 19.84 9.72 -3.40
N MET A 159 20.86 8.93 -3.10
CA MET A 159 21.55 8.92 -1.82
C MET A 159 22.98 9.43 -2.01
N ALA A 160 23.33 10.53 -1.33
CA ALA A 160 24.61 11.21 -1.52
C ALA A 160 25.82 10.28 -1.31
N LYS A 161 25.75 9.36 -0.34
CA LYS A 161 26.85 8.43 -0.04
C LYS A 161 26.81 7.11 -0.81
N ARG A 162 25.66 6.70 -1.36
CA ARG A 162 25.48 5.36 -1.97
C ARG A 162 25.20 5.35 -3.46
N GLY A 163 24.54 6.37 -4.02
CA GLY A 163 24.14 6.39 -5.44
C GLY A 163 22.62 6.44 -5.65
N LEU A 164 22.16 5.97 -6.81
CA LEU A 164 20.76 5.97 -7.21
C LEU A 164 20.10 4.64 -6.86
N ASN A 165 19.12 4.64 -5.97
CA ASN A 165 18.26 3.51 -5.68
C ASN A 165 16.94 3.64 -6.45
N LEU A 166 16.48 2.55 -7.04
CA LEU A 166 15.26 2.46 -7.81
C LEU A 166 14.24 1.64 -7.04
N GLY A 167 13.25 2.30 -6.44
CA GLY A 167 12.14 1.64 -5.76
C GLY A 167 10.93 1.48 -6.67
N GLY A 168 10.25 0.35 -6.55
CA GLY A 168 8.99 0.06 -7.22
C GLY A 168 7.99 -0.58 -6.26
N GLU A 169 6.73 -0.16 -6.36
CA GLU A 169 5.58 -0.81 -5.73
C GLU A 169 4.53 -1.06 -6.80
N TYR A 170 4.00 -2.27 -6.86
CA TYR A 170 2.90 -2.65 -7.74
C TYR A 170 1.81 -3.33 -6.91
N ARG A 171 0.58 -2.84 -7.01
CA ARG A 171 -0.57 -3.36 -6.28
C ARG A 171 -1.66 -3.75 -7.25
N TYR A 172 -2.33 -4.86 -6.95
CA TYR A 172 -3.46 -5.35 -7.74
C TYR A 172 -4.51 -5.98 -6.83
N LEU A 173 -5.77 -5.82 -7.22
CA LEU A 173 -6.94 -6.30 -6.49
C LEU A 173 -8.05 -6.67 -7.48
N ASP A 174 -8.14 -7.96 -7.79
CA ASP A 174 -9.22 -8.56 -8.57
C ASP A 174 -10.09 -9.45 -7.67
N PRO A 175 -11.34 -9.78 -8.06
CA PRO A 175 -12.26 -10.55 -7.22
C PRO A 175 -11.70 -11.88 -6.71
N ARG A 176 -10.79 -12.48 -7.48
CA ARG A 176 -10.18 -13.78 -7.19
C ARG A 176 -8.74 -13.70 -6.74
N TYR A 177 -8.07 -12.57 -6.87
CA TYR A 177 -6.66 -12.47 -6.49
C TYR A 177 -6.28 -11.05 -6.13
N SER A 178 -5.36 -10.93 -5.17
CA SER A 178 -4.84 -9.64 -4.75
C SER A 178 -3.37 -9.77 -4.36
N GLY A 179 -2.65 -8.67 -4.41
CA GLY A 179 -1.27 -8.68 -3.96
C GLY A 179 -0.55 -7.36 -4.10
N VAL A 180 0.63 -7.36 -3.51
CA VAL A 180 1.56 -6.24 -3.47
C VAL A 180 2.95 -6.78 -3.74
N LEU A 181 3.60 -6.24 -4.78
CA LEU A 181 5.00 -6.44 -5.06
C LEU A 181 5.75 -5.14 -4.75
N ARG A 182 6.74 -5.22 -3.86
CA ARG A 182 7.71 -4.15 -3.61
C ARG A 182 9.07 -4.65 -4.05
N ALA A 183 9.81 -3.83 -4.78
CA ALA A 183 11.16 -4.15 -5.18
C ALA A 183 12.04 -2.90 -5.11
N THR A 184 13.31 -3.10 -4.79
CA THR A 184 14.32 -2.04 -4.82
C THR A 184 15.57 -2.56 -5.50
N TYR A 185 16.24 -1.68 -6.23
CA TYR A 185 17.52 -1.99 -6.87
C TYR A 185 18.44 -0.78 -6.79
N LEU A 186 19.58 -0.97 -6.14
CA LEU A 186 20.69 -0.04 -6.03
C LEU A 186 21.89 -0.67 -6.77
N PRO A 187 22.13 -0.30 -8.03
CA PRO A 187 23.36 -0.69 -8.71
C PRO A 187 24.55 -0.01 -8.05
N ASP A 188 25.67 -0.73 -7.95
CA ASP A 188 26.97 -0.20 -7.52
C ASP A 188 26.88 0.67 -6.24
N ASP A 189 26.45 0.07 -5.12
CA ASP A 189 26.42 0.75 -3.83
C ASP A 189 27.84 1.21 -3.46
N LYS A 190 28.10 2.51 -3.54
CA LYS A 190 29.43 3.11 -3.32
C LYS A 190 30.04 2.82 -1.96
N LEU A 191 29.23 2.50 -0.94
CA LEU A 191 29.73 2.13 0.39
C LEU A 191 30.09 0.64 0.50
N ARG A 192 29.56 -0.21 -0.39
CA ARG A 192 29.64 -1.68 -0.30
C ARG A 192 30.23 -2.35 -1.54
N ASN A 193 30.49 -1.58 -2.61
CA ASN A 193 31.06 -1.99 -3.90
C ASN A 193 30.36 -3.23 -4.49
N ARG A 194 29.02 -3.18 -4.52
CA ARG A 194 28.17 -4.27 -5.02
C ARG A 194 26.77 -3.77 -5.37
N ASP A 195 26.07 -4.51 -6.21
CA ASP A 195 24.64 -4.33 -6.41
C ASP A 195 23.84 -4.80 -5.20
N ARG A 196 22.81 -4.03 -4.83
CA ARG A 196 21.94 -4.35 -3.70
C ARG A 196 20.49 -4.26 -4.10
N TRP A 197 19.70 -5.20 -3.61
CA TRP A 197 18.30 -5.29 -3.98
C TRP A 197 17.48 -5.97 -2.90
N SER A 198 16.19 -5.67 -2.92
CA SER A 198 15.20 -6.43 -2.17
C SER A 198 13.96 -6.64 -3.00
N TYR A 199 13.22 -7.70 -2.68
CA TYR A 199 11.84 -7.79 -3.09
C TYR A 199 10.99 -8.36 -1.96
N ASN A 200 9.74 -7.91 -1.92
CA ASN A 200 8.69 -8.43 -1.09
C ASN A 200 7.44 -8.63 -1.96
N LEU A 201 6.95 -9.86 -2.03
CA LEU A 201 5.71 -10.21 -2.70
C LEU A 201 4.76 -10.82 -1.69
N VAL A 202 3.60 -10.19 -1.53
CA VAL A 202 2.43 -10.80 -0.89
C VAL A 202 1.38 -11.01 -1.97
N HIS A 203 0.92 -12.24 -2.14
CA HIS A 203 -0.09 -12.61 -3.13
C HIS A 203 -1.07 -13.61 -2.53
N ASN A 204 -2.36 -13.38 -2.72
CA ASN A 204 -3.42 -14.32 -2.39
C ASN A 204 -4.29 -14.52 -3.62
N ALA A 205 -4.63 -15.77 -3.95
CA ALA A 205 -5.49 -16.10 -5.07
C ALA A 205 -6.38 -17.30 -4.80
N LEU A 206 -7.64 -17.19 -5.23
CA LEU A 206 -8.60 -18.27 -5.35
C LEU A 206 -8.58 -18.77 -6.80
N ILE A 207 -7.93 -19.91 -7.03
CA ILE A 207 -7.75 -20.54 -8.34
C ILE A 207 -8.93 -21.48 -8.60
N ASP A 208 -9.66 -21.24 -9.69
CA ASP A 208 -10.70 -22.17 -10.15
C ASP A 208 -10.08 -23.27 -10.97
N THR A 209 -10.34 -24.50 -10.54
CA THR A 209 -9.82 -25.69 -11.17
C THR A 209 -10.63 -26.07 -12.41
N GLY A 210 -11.81 -25.51 -12.61
CA GLY A 210 -12.78 -25.86 -13.65
C GLY A 210 -13.44 -27.23 -13.44
N ILE A 211 -13.18 -27.86 -12.29
CA ILE A 211 -13.63 -29.22 -11.98
C ILE A 211 -14.49 -29.14 -10.73
N ASP A 212 -15.82 -29.25 -10.87
CA ASP A 212 -16.77 -29.16 -9.76
C ASP A 212 -16.45 -30.12 -8.61
N ALA A 213 -15.91 -31.31 -8.94
CA ALA A 213 -15.50 -32.32 -7.97
C ALA A 213 -14.35 -31.83 -7.06
N ILE A 214 -13.50 -30.92 -7.53
CA ILE A 214 -12.39 -30.34 -6.78
C ILE A 214 -12.82 -28.98 -6.22
N GLY A 215 -13.42 -28.11 -7.01
CA GLY A 215 -13.74 -26.73 -6.60
C GLY A 215 -12.49 -25.83 -6.59
N ASP A 216 -12.53 -24.75 -5.84
CA ASP A 216 -11.44 -23.78 -5.82
C ASP A 216 -10.24 -24.19 -4.94
N LEU A 217 -9.06 -23.74 -5.34
CA LEU A 217 -7.82 -23.81 -4.56
C LEU A 217 -7.43 -22.42 -4.06
N ASN A 218 -6.94 -22.32 -2.84
CA ASN A 218 -6.44 -21.06 -2.28
C ASN A 218 -4.91 -21.06 -2.23
N LEU A 219 -4.29 -20.19 -3.02
CA LEU A 219 -2.85 -19.93 -3.08
C LEU A 219 -2.52 -18.70 -2.26
N SER A 220 -1.56 -18.83 -1.34
CA SER A 220 -0.97 -17.71 -0.60
C SER A 220 0.55 -17.73 -0.76
N LEU A 221 1.13 -16.60 -1.16
CA LEU A 221 2.56 -16.38 -1.27
C LEU A 221 2.97 -15.21 -0.37
N ASN A 222 4.01 -15.42 0.42
CA ASN A 222 4.72 -14.39 1.16
C ASN A 222 6.21 -14.59 0.93
N LEU A 223 6.75 -13.90 -0.06
CA LEU A 223 8.14 -14.02 -0.48
C LEU A 223 8.89 -12.75 -0.11
N ASN A 224 9.88 -12.87 0.77
CA ASN A 224 10.76 -11.78 1.16
C ASN A 224 12.22 -12.18 0.94
N ARG A 225 12.96 -11.40 0.17
CA ARG A 225 14.35 -11.68 -0.14
C ARG A 225 15.17 -10.40 -0.31
N VAL A 226 16.41 -10.46 0.14
CA VAL A 226 17.40 -9.39 0.01
C VAL A 226 18.71 -9.91 -0.56
N SER A 227 19.50 -9.01 -1.14
CA SER A 227 20.80 -9.31 -1.75
C SER A 227 21.85 -9.81 -0.76
N ASP A 228 21.82 -9.34 0.48
CA ASP A 228 22.90 -9.57 1.45
C ASP A 228 22.43 -9.47 2.92
N ASN A 229 23.25 -9.99 3.83
CA ASN A 229 22.93 -10.05 5.26
C ASN A 229 22.82 -8.68 5.95
N ASP A 230 23.41 -7.64 5.37
CA ASP A 230 23.45 -6.30 5.96
C ASP A 230 22.29 -5.42 5.47
N TYR A 231 21.44 -5.93 4.58
CA TYR A 231 20.44 -5.13 3.87
C TYR A 231 19.53 -4.32 4.80
N TRP A 232 18.83 -4.97 5.73
CA TRP A 232 17.92 -4.27 6.65
C TRP A 232 18.62 -3.46 7.75
N ARG A 233 19.94 -3.64 7.92
CA ARG A 233 20.75 -2.78 8.80
C ARG A 233 21.09 -1.47 8.12
N ASP A 234 21.35 -1.52 6.81
CA ASP A 234 21.66 -0.35 5.99
C ASP A 234 20.41 0.40 5.53
N PHE A 235 19.31 -0.32 5.25
CA PHE A 235 18.04 0.23 4.77
C PHE A 235 16.90 -0.10 5.74
N PRO A 236 16.82 0.56 6.91
CA PRO A 236 15.78 0.26 7.89
C PRO A 236 14.39 0.54 7.33
N ILE A 237 13.46 -0.40 7.50
CA ILE A 237 12.05 -0.20 7.19
C ILE A 237 11.47 0.68 8.29
N ASN A 238 10.88 1.84 7.94
CA ASN A 238 10.46 2.94 8.84
C ASN A 238 9.52 2.58 10.02
N ASN A 239 9.18 1.31 10.27
CA ASN A 239 8.31 0.86 11.36
C ASN A 239 8.79 -0.43 12.08
N ALA A 240 9.97 -0.96 11.77
CA ALA A 240 10.50 -2.15 12.44
C ALA A 240 11.63 -1.75 13.39
N SER A 241 11.32 -1.62 14.69
CA SER A 241 12.29 -1.36 15.77
C SER A 241 13.36 -2.47 15.92
N VAL A 242 13.30 -3.53 15.12
CA VAL A 242 14.26 -4.63 15.08
C VAL A 242 14.47 -5.03 13.61
N SER A 243 15.71 -4.98 13.12
CA SER A 243 16.03 -5.50 11.79
C SER A 243 15.65 -6.98 11.72
N GLN A 244 14.63 -7.32 10.94
CA GLN A 244 14.17 -8.71 10.79
C GLN A 244 15.28 -9.53 10.12
N ARG A 245 15.87 -10.47 10.87
CA ARG A 245 16.94 -11.35 10.38
C ARG A 245 16.44 -12.65 9.76
N LEU A 246 15.14 -12.95 9.90
CA LEU A 246 14.51 -14.14 9.34
C LEU A 246 13.49 -13.72 8.29
N LEU A 247 13.83 -13.83 7.02
CA LEU A 247 12.94 -13.44 5.93
C LEU A 247 12.25 -14.69 5.37
N PRO A 248 10.92 -14.83 5.53
CA PRO A 248 10.20 -15.98 5.02
C PRO A 248 10.05 -15.91 3.49
N GLN A 249 10.23 -17.06 2.85
CA GLN A 249 9.77 -17.38 1.52
C GLN A 249 8.76 -18.51 1.69
N ASP A 250 7.49 -18.15 1.85
CA ASP A 250 6.38 -19.03 2.16
C ASP A 250 5.43 -19.10 0.98
N ALA A 251 5.15 -20.32 0.52
CA ALA A 251 4.13 -20.62 -0.46
C ALA A 251 3.21 -21.69 0.10
N THR A 252 1.92 -21.40 0.18
CA THR A 252 0.90 -22.33 0.65
C THR A 252 -0.18 -22.46 -0.40
N LEU A 253 -0.46 -23.69 -0.81
CA LEU A 253 -1.62 -24.06 -1.59
C LEU A 253 -2.55 -24.86 -0.70
N SER A 254 -3.79 -24.42 -0.54
CA SER A 254 -4.78 -25.04 0.34
C SER A 254 -6.05 -25.37 -0.43
N TRP A 255 -6.67 -26.47 -0.04
CA TRP A 255 -7.90 -26.98 -0.64
C TRP A 255 -8.85 -27.40 0.48
N ASN A 256 -10.11 -26.96 0.39
CA ASN A 256 -11.14 -27.30 1.36
C ASN A 256 -12.41 -27.66 0.63
N LYS A 257 -12.98 -28.82 0.93
CA LYS A 257 -14.29 -29.23 0.38
C LYS A 257 -15.03 -30.12 1.37
N GLY A 258 -16.24 -29.70 1.73
CA GLY A 258 -17.06 -30.40 2.71
C GLY A 258 -16.33 -30.53 4.04
N TYR A 259 -16.10 -31.77 4.47
CA TYR A 259 -15.43 -32.09 5.74
C TYR A 259 -13.91 -32.25 5.62
N PHE A 260 -13.37 -32.15 4.40
CA PHE A 260 -11.95 -32.38 4.14
C PHE A 260 -11.23 -31.06 3.89
N SER A 261 -10.09 -30.88 4.54
CA SER A 261 -9.14 -29.81 4.30
C SER A 261 -7.76 -30.39 4.03
N SER A 262 -7.01 -29.75 3.14
CA SER A 262 -5.60 -30.10 2.90
C SER A 262 -4.80 -28.88 2.52
N ALA A 263 -3.50 -28.94 2.80
CA ALA A 263 -2.56 -27.91 2.37
C ALA A 263 -1.21 -28.51 2.00
N ILE A 264 -0.59 -27.93 0.99
CA ILE A 264 0.82 -28.11 0.66
C ILE A 264 1.48 -26.77 0.93
N ARG A 265 2.47 -26.77 1.82
CA ARG A 265 3.25 -25.59 2.19
C ARG A 265 4.73 -25.82 1.95
N ALA A 266 5.36 -24.84 1.35
CA ALA A 266 6.81 -24.76 1.20
C ALA A 266 7.27 -23.47 1.89
N VAL A 267 8.01 -23.60 2.99
CA VAL A 267 8.60 -22.43 3.66
C VAL A 267 10.10 -22.57 3.74
N LYS A 268 10.78 -21.52 3.27
CA LYS A 268 12.22 -21.37 3.37
C LYS A 268 12.56 -20.03 4.02
N TYR A 269 13.52 -20.02 4.93
CA TYR A 269 13.98 -18.78 5.56
C TYR A 269 15.30 -18.31 4.94
N GLN A 270 15.38 -17.03 4.58
CA GLN A 270 16.67 -16.37 4.43
C GLN A 270 17.06 -15.79 5.78
N THR A 271 18.09 -16.37 6.38
CA THR A 271 18.63 -15.96 7.68
C THR A 271 19.80 -15.00 7.46
N LEU A 272 19.60 -13.73 7.81
CA LEU A 272 20.63 -12.70 7.70
C LEU A 272 21.66 -12.88 8.83
N GLN A 273 22.86 -13.32 8.45
CA GLN A 273 23.95 -13.61 9.38
C GLN A 273 24.80 -12.38 9.69
N ASP A 274 25.09 -12.18 10.98
CA ASP A 274 26.08 -11.23 11.47
C ASP A 274 27.25 -12.04 12.02
N ILE A 275 28.47 -11.75 11.55
CA ILE A 275 29.69 -12.48 11.96
C ILE A 275 29.94 -12.33 13.47
N SER A 276 29.57 -11.18 14.06
CA SER A 276 29.72 -10.90 15.49
C SER A 276 28.63 -11.55 16.36
N SER A 277 27.50 -11.94 15.75
CA SER A 277 26.35 -12.51 16.44
C SER A 277 25.61 -13.48 15.50
N PRO A 278 26.17 -14.67 15.25
CA PRO A 278 25.55 -15.66 14.37
C PRO A 278 24.25 -16.17 15.01
N ILE A 279 23.27 -16.48 14.17
CA ILE A 279 22.01 -17.08 14.61
C ILE A 279 21.82 -18.42 13.91
N VAL A 280 21.35 -19.41 14.67
CA VAL A 280 21.00 -20.70 14.11
C VAL A 280 19.73 -20.51 13.25
N PRO A 281 19.79 -20.80 11.94
CA PRO A 281 18.62 -20.67 11.08
C PRO A 281 17.54 -21.69 11.50
N PRO A 282 16.26 -21.32 11.44
CA PRO A 282 15.19 -22.31 11.57
C PRO A 282 15.23 -23.30 10.41
N TYR A 283 14.70 -24.50 10.61
CA TYR A 283 14.52 -25.47 9.53
C TYR A 283 13.49 -24.99 8.52
N ASP A 284 13.84 -25.10 7.24
CA ASP A 284 12.92 -25.02 6.12
C ASP A 284 11.98 -26.24 6.15
N ARG A 285 10.75 -26.07 5.65
CA ARG A 285 9.78 -27.17 5.47
C ARG A 285 9.44 -27.29 4.00
N LEU A 286 10.01 -28.30 3.33
CA LEU A 286 10.04 -28.40 1.86
C LEU A 286 9.81 -29.85 1.36
N PRO A 287 8.56 -30.27 1.12
CA PRO A 287 7.30 -29.62 1.50
C PRO A 287 6.81 -30.08 2.89
N GLN A 288 5.82 -29.36 3.41
CA GLN A 288 4.89 -29.81 4.43
C GLN A 288 3.53 -30.07 3.78
N ILE A 289 2.98 -31.27 3.94
CA ILE A 289 1.67 -31.66 3.44
C ILE A 289 0.81 -31.99 4.65
N THR A 290 -0.33 -31.32 4.76
CA THR A 290 -1.33 -31.59 5.80
C THR A 290 -2.66 -31.97 5.17
N ALA A 291 -3.38 -32.87 5.83
CA ALA A 291 -4.74 -33.23 5.47
C ALA A 291 -5.53 -33.46 6.76
N ALA A 292 -6.77 -33.00 6.80
CA ALA A 292 -7.67 -33.24 7.90
C ALA A 292 -9.08 -33.57 7.40
N TYR A 293 -9.73 -34.49 8.08
CA TYR A 293 -11.15 -34.77 7.94
C TYR A 293 -11.83 -34.53 9.28
N THR A 294 -12.74 -33.56 9.33
CA THR A 294 -13.37 -33.10 10.57
C THR A 294 -14.89 -33.18 10.47
N ARG A 295 -15.51 -33.81 11.46
CA ARG A 295 -16.95 -33.91 11.62
C ARG A 295 -17.36 -33.34 12.97
N VAL A 296 -18.43 -32.56 12.96
CA VAL A 296 -19.05 -31.96 14.16
C VAL A 296 -20.48 -32.50 14.24
N ASP A 297 -20.93 -32.82 15.44
CA ASP A 297 -22.23 -33.45 15.72
C ASP A 297 -22.60 -34.57 14.72
N ALA A 298 -21.72 -35.56 14.64
CA ALA A 298 -21.81 -36.63 13.65
C ALA A 298 -21.89 -38.01 14.32
N PRO A 299 -22.42 -39.02 13.60
CA PRO A 299 -22.33 -40.38 14.07
C PRO A 299 -20.88 -40.86 14.10
N LEU A 300 -20.56 -41.69 15.09
CA LEU A 300 -19.25 -42.33 15.21
C LEU A 300 -19.41 -43.83 15.48
N LEU A 301 -18.98 -44.67 14.53
CA LEU A 301 -18.89 -46.14 14.68
C LEU A 301 -20.13 -46.83 15.31
N GLY A 302 -21.34 -46.36 14.98
CA GLY A 302 -22.59 -46.92 15.50
C GLY A 302 -22.98 -46.45 16.91
N LEU A 303 -22.24 -45.52 17.52
CA LEU A 303 -22.50 -44.96 18.86
C LEU A 303 -23.60 -43.87 18.88
N GLY A 304 -24.27 -43.63 17.75
CA GLY A 304 -25.23 -42.53 17.58
C GLY A 304 -24.56 -41.19 17.27
N ASN A 305 -25.38 -40.14 17.11
CA ASN A 305 -24.95 -38.76 16.82
C ASN A 305 -24.45 -38.04 18.09
N GLY A 306 -23.99 -36.79 17.96
CA GLY A 306 -23.48 -35.99 19.08
C GLY A 306 -21.97 -36.08 19.31
N PHE A 307 -21.20 -36.64 18.37
CA PHE A 307 -19.74 -36.71 18.46
C PHE A 307 -19.08 -35.72 17.52
N ASP A 308 -18.02 -35.07 18.03
CA ASP A 308 -17.09 -34.28 17.24
C ASP A 308 -15.81 -35.11 17.09
N TRP A 309 -15.41 -35.39 15.86
CA TRP A 309 -14.21 -36.18 15.61
C TRP A 309 -13.42 -35.67 14.42
N SER A 310 -12.10 -35.78 14.53
CA SER A 310 -11.17 -35.42 13.47
C SER A 310 -10.06 -36.46 13.31
N ILE A 311 -9.63 -36.62 12.06
CA ILE A 311 -8.41 -37.33 11.69
C ILE A 311 -7.52 -36.34 10.95
N GLU A 312 -6.33 -36.13 11.46
CA GLU A 312 -5.33 -35.21 10.91
C GLU A 312 -4.07 -35.99 10.54
N GLY A 313 -3.50 -35.72 9.37
CA GLY A 313 -2.21 -36.22 8.92
C GLY A 313 -1.28 -35.07 8.56
N ASP A 314 -0.01 -35.20 8.94
CA ASP A 314 1.07 -34.26 8.60
C ASP A 314 2.27 -35.05 8.11
N TYR A 315 2.79 -34.69 6.95
CA TYR A 315 4.08 -35.11 6.45
C TYR A 315 4.93 -33.87 6.20
N THR A 316 6.09 -33.78 6.85
CA THR A 316 7.00 -32.64 6.70
C THR A 316 8.42 -33.11 6.46
N ARG A 317 9.05 -32.59 5.41
CA ARG A 317 10.50 -32.65 5.22
C ARG A 317 11.17 -31.42 5.79
N PHE A 318 12.04 -31.61 6.77
CA PHE A 318 12.82 -30.56 7.41
C PHE A 318 14.21 -30.48 6.79
N HIS A 319 14.54 -29.31 6.24
CA HIS A 319 15.86 -29.05 5.66
C HIS A 319 16.51 -27.83 6.31
N ALA A 320 17.80 -27.92 6.62
CA ALA A 320 18.60 -26.78 7.06
C ALA A 320 20.04 -26.92 6.59
N ASP A 321 20.79 -25.82 6.63
CA ASP A 321 22.23 -25.85 6.45
C ASP A 321 22.86 -26.48 7.70
N SER A 322 23.34 -27.72 7.56
CA SER A 322 23.94 -28.49 8.64
C SER A 322 25.21 -27.85 9.19
N THR A 323 25.88 -26.97 8.44
CA THR A 323 27.06 -26.22 8.92
C THR A 323 26.68 -25.14 9.94
N LEU A 324 25.43 -24.65 9.88
CA LEU A 324 24.91 -23.63 10.80
C LEU A 324 24.12 -24.26 11.96
N THR A 325 23.38 -25.35 11.71
CA THR A 325 22.54 -25.98 12.75
C THR A 325 23.27 -27.04 13.56
N GLY A 326 24.30 -27.68 13.00
CA GLY A 326 24.96 -28.84 13.62
C GLY A 326 24.03 -30.05 13.79
N GLN A 327 22.90 -30.07 13.08
CA GLN A 327 21.86 -31.09 13.18
C GLN A 327 21.51 -31.63 11.79
N PRO A 328 21.12 -32.93 11.67
CA PRO A 328 20.78 -33.53 10.39
C PRO A 328 19.42 -33.06 9.87
N ASN A 329 19.18 -33.26 8.58
CA ASN A 329 17.84 -33.14 7.99
C ASN A 329 16.97 -34.33 8.41
N ALA A 330 15.65 -34.14 8.44
CA ALA A 330 14.73 -35.18 8.90
C ALA A 330 13.39 -35.11 8.16
N ASP A 331 12.77 -36.28 8.01
CA ASP A 331 11.39 -36.42 7.55
C ASP A 331 10.53 -36.85 8.75
N ARG A 332 9.37 -36.22 8.90
CA ARG A 332 8.40 -36.59 9.94
C ARG A 332 7.04 -36.83 9.31
N ALA A 333 6.44 -37.96 9.64
CA ALA A 333 5.03 -38.21 9.42
C ALA A 333 4.35 -38.41 10.78
N PHE A 334 3.17 -37.83 10.99
CA PHE A 334 2.32 -38.20 12.11
C PHE A 334 0.84 -38.17 11.73
N THR A 335 0.05 -38.92 12.49
CA THR A 335 -1.41 -38.91 12.41
C THR A 335 -1.97 -38.67 13.80
N LYS A 336 -2.98 -37.81 13.90
CA LYS A 336 -3.70 -37.53 15.14
C LYS A 336 -5.18 -37.85 14.92
N LEU A 337 -5.73 -38.66 15.82
CA LEU A 337 -7.16 -38.93 15.91
C LEU A 337 -7.70 -38.28 17.17
N GLN A 338 -8.76 -37.50 17.04
CA GLN A 338 -9.44 -36.83 18.14
C GLN A 338 -10.92 -37.17 18.12
N ILE A 339 -11.47 -37.51 19.28
CA ILE A 339 -12.89 -37.75 19.49
C ILE A 339 -13.31 -36.97 20.73
N ALA A 340 -14.40 -36.22 20.62
CA ALA A 340 -15.02 -35.47 21.70
C ALA A 340 -16.54 -35.64 21.66
N ARG A 341 -17.18 -35.52 22.82
CA ARG A 341 -18.63 -35.46 22.96
C ARG A 341 -19.00 -34.29 23.86
N PRO A 342 -19.38 -33.13 23.31
CA PRO A 342 -19.75 -31.98 24.11
C PRO A 342 -21.10 -32.20 24.80
N TRP A 343 -21.18 -31.85 26.08
CA TRP A 343 -22.42 -31.86 26.85
C TRP A 343 -22.88 -30.41 27.02
N LEU A 344 -23.84 -29.99 26.21
CA LEU A 344 -24.39 -28.63 26.27
C LEU A 344 -25.55 -28.60 27.26
N SER A 345 -25.43 -27.79 28.30
CA SER A 345 -26.53 -27.47 29.22
C SER A 345 -27.21 -26.19 28.74
N SER A 346 -28.53 -26.23 28.60
CA SER A 346 -29.33 -25.04 28.32
C SER A 346 -29.44 -24.19 29.59
N TYR A 347 -28.73 -23.06 29.64
CA TYR A 347 -29.02 -21.98 30.58
C TYR A 347 -29.58 -20.78 29.82
#